data_AF-A0A3D6EMB5-F1
#
_entry.id   AF-A0A3D6EMB5-F1
#
_cell.length_a   1.000
_cell.length_b   1.000
_cell.length_c   1.000
_cell.angle_alpha   90.00
_cell.angle_beta   90.00
_cell.angle_gamma   90.00
#
_symmetry.space_group_name_H-M   'P 1'
#
loop_
_entity.id
_entity.type
_entity.pdbx_description
1 polymer ?
#
loop_
_entity_poly.entity_id
_entity_poly.type
_entity_poly.pdbx_seq_one_letter_code
_entity_poly.pdbx_strand_id
1 'polypeptide(L)'
;MGSSLTTTANISLVNGAQAKNIFWVPTLDATIGVGTTFYGTIVTGRDATAKTGAVINGRILAGATLAGTIALDTNTVNVPAP
;
A
#
# COMPACT_ATOMS: atom_id res chain seq x y z
N MET A 1 -18.93 4.25 -5.41
CA MET A 1 -17.89 3.50 -6.15
C MET A 1 -16.72 3.32 -5.21
N GLY A 2 -16.38 2.07 -4.89
CA GLY A 2 -15.29 1.72 -4.00
C GLY A 2 -14.88 0.30 -4.37
N SER A 3 -13.73 0.18 -5.02
CA SER A 3 -13.22 -1.06 -5.59
C SER A 3 -11.82 -1.34 -5.03
N SER A 4 -11.25 -2.47 -5.45
CA SER A 4 -9.88 -2.81 -5.11
C SER A 4 -8.87 -1.88 -5.79
N LEU A 5 -7.66 -1.80 -5.21
CA LEU A 5 -6.49 -1.15 -5.80
C LEU A 5 -5.48 -2.21 -6.23
N THR A 6 -4.97 -2.13 -7.46
CA THR A 6 -3.89 -3.02 -7.92
C THR A 6 -2.81 -2.19 -8.61
N THR A 7 -1.54 -2.38 -8.24
CA THR A 7 -0.42 -1.72 -8.91
C THR A 7 0.27 -2.65 -9.91
N THR A 8 0.60 -2.09 -11.07
CA THR A 8 1.47 -2.70 -12.09
C THR A 8 2.67 -1.81 -12.44
N ALA A 9 2.82 -0.69 -11.72
CA ALA A 9 3.84 0.33 -11.92
C ALA A 9 4.26 0.97 -10.59
N ASN A 10 5.40 1.66 -10.65
CA ASN A 10 5.96 2.39 -9.51
C ASN A 10 5.30 3.76 -9.31
N ILE A 11 5.28 4.22 -8.07
CA ILE A 11 4.89 5.59 -7.72
C ILE A 11 6.14 6.47 -7.70
N SER A 12 6.07 7.67 -8.28
CA SER A 12 7.13 8.68 -8.19
C SER A 12 6.66 9.89 -7.42
N LEU A 13 7.48 10.36 -6.48
CA LEU A 13 7.25 11.58 -5.72
C LEU A 13 8.11 12.70 -6.30
N VAL A 14 7.47 13.80 -6.71
CA VAL A 14 8.14 14.96 -7.32
C VAL A 14 7.80 16.23 -6.56
N ASN A 15 8.62 17.27 -6.74
CA ASN A 15 8.35 18.63 -6.23
C ASN A 15 8.05 18.68 -4.71
N GLY A 16 8.78 17.90 -3.90
CA GLY A 16 8.65 17.90 -2.45
C GLY A 16 7.49 17.08 -1.89
N ALA A 17 6.81 16.27 -2.71
CA ALA A 17 5.82 15.31 -2.23
C ALA A 17 6.44 14.32 -1.23
N GLN A 18 5.75 14.09 -0.11
CA GLN A 18 6.22 13.21 0.96
C GLN A 18 5.25 12.04 1.14
N ALA A 19 5.81 10.83 1.20
CA ALA A 19 5.02 9.60 1.36
C ALA A 19 4.13 9.62 2.62
N LYS A 20 4.57 10.27 3.70
CA LYS A 20 3.81 10.37 4.94
C LYS A 20 2.50 11.15 4.82
N ASN A 21 2.35 11.95 3.76
CA ASN A 21 1.17 12.77 3.48
C ASN A 21 0.25 12.15 2.41
N ILE A 22 0.51 10.91 1.98
CA ILE A 22 -0.26 10.22 0.93
C ILE A 22 -1.09 9.11 1.55
N PHE A 23 -2.38 9.07 1.21
CA PHE A 23 -3.33 8.06 1.68
C PHE A 23 -4.05 7.40 0.51
N TRP A 24 -4.09 6.08 0.54
CA TRP A 24 -4.80 5.24 -0.42
C TRP A 24 -5.88 4.46 0.33
N VAL A 25 -7.16 4.68 -0.01
CA VAL A 25 -8.29 4.13 0.75
C VAL A 25 -9.23 3.31 -0.16
N PRO A 26 -8.78 2.16 -0.69
CA PRO A 26 -9.68 1.24 -1.39
C PRO A 26 -10.67 0.62 -0.39
N THR A 27 -11.94 0.53 -0.76
CA THR A 27 -12.97 -0.03 0.12
C THR A 27 -13.00 -1.56 0.12
N LEU A 28 -12.30 -2.19 -0.82
CA LEU A 28 -12.10 -3.65 -0.88
C LEU A 28 -10.64 -3.97 -0.57
N ASP A 29 -10.02 -4.79 -1.43
CA ASP A 29 -8.66 -5.29 -1.24
C ASP A 29 -7.64 -4.38 -1.92
N ALA A 30 -6.37 -4.52 -1.55
CA ALA A 30 -5.26 -3.96 -2.30
C ALA A 30 -4.21 -5.00 -2.64
N THR A 31 -3.71 -4.93 -3.88
CA THR A 31 -2.56 -5.72 -4.35
C THR A 31 -1.45 -4.79 -4.80
N ILE A 32 -0.34 -4.76 -4.05
CA ILE A 32 0.90 -4.12 -4.46
C ILE A 32 1.69 -5.15 -5.28
N GLY A 33 1.88 -4.86 -6.56
CA GLY A 33 2.48 -5.77 -7.55
C GLY A 33 3.95 -6.10 -7.30
N VAL A 34 4.44 -7.12 -8.01
CA VAL A 34 5.83 -7.62 -7.92
C VAL A 34 6.81 -6.48 -8.18
N GLY A 35 7.82 -6.36 -7.32
CA GLY A 35 8.88 -5.34 -7.47
C GLY A 35 8.40 -3.89 -7.47
N THR A 36 7.15 -3.61 -7.10
CA THR A 36 6.61 -2.24 -7.08
C THR A 36 7.25 -1.44 -5.95
N THR A 37 7.73 -0.23 -6.26
CA THR A 37 8.01 0.79 -5.26
C THR A 37 6.75 1.62 -5.00
N PHE A 38 6.18 1.44 -3.81
CA PHE A 38 4.96 2.11 -3.36
C PHE A 38 5.28 3.22 -2.36
N TYR A 39 4.54 4.33 -2.43
CA TYR A 39 4.63 5.44 -1.48
C TYR A 39 3.25 5.78 -0.92
N GLY A 40 3.15 5.88 0.40
CA GLY A 40 1.92 6.27 1.10
C GLY A 40 1.41 5.27 2.13
N THR A 41 0.44 5.72 2.92
CA THR A 41 -0.31 4.87 3.83
C THR A 41 -1.49 4.26 3.10
N ILE A 42 -1.54 2.94 2.98
CA ILE A 42 -2.69 2.23 2.45
C ILE A 42 -3.60 1.78 3.59
N VAL A 43 -4.90 2.07 3.47
CA VAL A 43 -5.96 1.67 4.40
C VAL A 43 -7.00 0.89 3.62
N THR A 44 -6.90 -0.43 3.63
CA THR A 44 -7.80 -1.31 2.88
C THR A 44 -9.04 -1.64 3.68
N GLY A 45 -10.17 -1.81 2.99
CA GLY A 45 -11.42 -2.25 3.61
C GLY A 45 -11.34 -3.69 4.13
N ARG A 46 -10.65 -4.57 3.38
CA ARG A 46 -10.47 -5.99 3.68
C ARG A 46 -8.99 -6.36 3.69
N ASP A 47 -8.46 -6.91 2.60
CA ASP A 47 -7.14 -7.52 2.57
C ASP A 47 -6.10 -6.64 1.85
N ALA A 48 -4.86 -6.67 2.31
CA ALA A 48 -3.71 -6.06 1.67
C ALA A 48 -2.67 -7.13 1.34
N THR A 49 -2.33 -7.28 0.06
CA THR A 49 -1.31 -8.21 -0.43
C THR A 49 -0.17 -7.42 -1.07
N ALA A 50 1.06 -7.61 -0.60
CA ALA A 50 2.26 -7.18 -1.32
C ALA A 50 2.93 -8.41 -1.94
N LYS A 51 3.10 -8.38 -3.26
CA LYS A 51 3.76 -9.46 -4.00
C LYS A 51 5.27 -9.36 -3.89
N THR A 52 5.96 -10.43 -4.31
CA THR A 52 7.40 -10.63 -4.19
C THR A 52 8.22 -9.36 -4.45
N GLY A 53 9.05 -8.98 -3.49
CA GLY A 53 10.05 -7.92 -3.68
C GLY A 53 9.50 -6.50 -3.78
N ALA A 54 8.21 -6.26 -3.53
CA ALA A 54 7.69 -4.90 -3.43
C ALA A 54 8.31 -4.14 -2.24
N VAL A 55 8.53 -2.84 -2.43
CA VAL A 55 9.07 -1.90 -1.43
C VAL A 55 8.01 -0.87 -1.09
N ILE A 56 7.59 -0.82 0.16
CA ILE A 56 6.53 0.07 0.64
C ILE A 56 7.17 1.15 1.52
N ASN A 57 7.23 2.37 1.03
CA ASN A 57 7.64 3.55 1.79
C ASN A 57 6.38 4.22 2.35
N GLY A 58 5.94 3.76 3.53
CA GLY A 58 4.64 4.10 4.06
C GLY A 58 4.15 3.13 5.14
N ARG A 59 2.83 2.92 5.18
CA ARG A 59 2.17 2.03 6.16
C ARG A 59 1.13 1.17 5.45
N ILE A 60 0.93 -0.05 5.95
CA ILE A 60 -0.12 -0.95 5.47
C ILE A 60 -1.10 -1.16 6.64
N LEU A 61 -2.35 -0.76 6.43
CA LEU A 61 -3.45 -0.92 7.35
C LEU A 61 -4.55 -1.69 6.61
N ALA A 62 -5.07 -2.74 7.23
CA ALA A 62 -6.07 -3.62 6.64
C ALA A 62 -7.25 -3.81 7.60
N GLY A 63 -8.40 -4.08 7.02
CA GLY A 63 -9.63 -4.35 7.76
C GLY A 63 -10.38 -3.11 8.27
N ALA A 64 -10.38 -2.02 7.50
CA ALA A 64 -11.14 -0.82 7.85
C ALA A 64 -12.67 -1.02 7.79
N THR A 65 -13.15 -2.05 7.08
CA THR A 65 -14.58 -2.35 6.94
C THR A 65 -14.96 -3.75 7.40
N LEU A 66 -14.06 -4.73 7.27
CA LEU A 66 -14.24 -6.13 7.64
C LEU A 66 -12.94 -6.67 8.24
N ALA A 67 -12.91 -7.93 8.66
CA ALA A 67 -11.64 -8.57 9.00
C ALA A 67 -10.66 -8.49 7.81
N GLY A 68 -9.41 -8.15 8.10
CA GLY A 68 -8.39 -7.90 7.09
C GLY A 68 -7.11 -8.67 7.35
N THR A 69 -6.52 -9.16 6.27
CA THR A 69 -5.21 -9.82 6.28
C THR A 69 -4.16 -8.92 5.64
N ILE A 70 -2.94 -8.94 6.20
CA ILE A 70 -1.76 -8.38 5.54
C ILE A 70 -0.87 -9.54 5.12
N ALA A 71 -0.76 -9.78 3.82
CA ALA A 71 0.10 -10.81 3.23
C ALA A 71 1.32 -10.15 2.57
N LEU A 72 2.52 -10.58 2.99
CA LEU A 72 3.79 -10.11 2.46
C LEU A 72 4.57 -11.31 1.89
N ASP A 73 5.22 -11.09 0.75
CA ASP A 73 6.16 -12.01 0.13
C ASP A 73 7.49 -11.29 -0.10
N THR A 74 8.47 -11.54 0.77
CA THR A 74 9.83 -11.00 0.65
C THR A 74 9.85 -9.48 0.40
N ASN A 75 9.11 -8.72 1.20
CA ASN A 75 8.94 -7.28 1.04
C ASN A 75 9.76 -6.45 2.02
N THR A 76 10.01 -5.20 1.66
CA THR A 76 10.53 -4.19 2.59
C THR A 76 9.44 -3.16 2.89
N VAL A 77 9.20 -2.88 4.17
CA VAL A 77 8.24 -1.84 4.62
C VAL A 77 9.00 -0.79 5.44
N ASN A 78 9.15 0.39 4.87
CA ASN A 78 9.83 1.54 5.48
C ASN A 78 8.78 2.49 6.06
N VAL A 79 8.54 2.39 7.37
CA VAL A 79 7.57 3.26 8.06
C VAL A 79 8.13 4.68 8.19
N PRO A 80 7.41 5.73 7.74
CA PRO A 80 7.88 7.09 7.87
C PRO A 80 8.03 7.51 9.33
N ALA A 81 9.09 8.26 9.63
CA ALA A 81 9.26 8.95 10.90
C ALA A 81 8.06 9.90 11.17
N PRO A 82 7.78 10.22 12.45
CA PRO A 82 6.75 11.19 12.83
C PRO A 82 6.82 12.50 12.01
#